data_AF-A0A520F8H9-F1
#
_entry.id   AF-A0A520F8H9-F1
#
_cell.length_a   1.000
_cell.length_b   1.000
_cell.length_c   1.000
_cell.angle_alpha   90.00
_cell.angle_beta   90.00
_cell.angle_gamma   90.00
#
_symmetry.space_group_name_H-M   'P 1'
#
loop_
_entity.id
_entity.type
_entity.pdbx_description
1 polymer ?
#
loop_
_entity_poly.entity_id
_entity_poly.type
_entity_poly.pdbx_seq_one_letter_code
_entity_poly.pdbx_strand_id
1 'polypeptide(L)'
;MTRNEAPEGIDALDIPTMSEKALYEYFRNGLGLEWVTPRLIRDSIARRELRPNRKGSRFLFSKREAHRWLVTSADDGGDAA
;
A
#
# COMPACT_ATOMS: atom_id res chain seq x y z
N MET A 1 28.38 1.28 -5.77
CA MET A 1 26.90 1.37 -5.71
C MET A 1 26.37 -0.04 -5.52
N THR A 2 26.12 -0.45 -4.27
CA THR A 2 25.53 -1.76 -3.98
C THR A 2 24.08 -1.72 -4.44
N ARG A 3 23.71 -2.53 -5.44
CA ARG A 3 22.30 -2.71 -5.78
C ARG A 3 21.62 -3.26 -4.53
N ASN A 4 20.62 -2.54 -4.03
CA ASN A 4 19.67 -3.10 -3.05
C ASN A 4 18.81 -4.12 -3.79
N GLU A 5 19.40 -5.26 -4.14
CA GLU A 5 18.65 -6.44 -4.58
C GLU A 5 17.94 -7.01 -3.35
N ALA A 6 16.66 -7.35 -3.51
CA ALA A 6 15.89 -8.00 -2.46
C ALA A 6 16.62 -9.28 -2.01
N PRO A 7 16.49 -9.72 -0.74
CA PRO A 7 17.07 -10.98 -0.30
C PRO A 7 16.58 -12.12 -1.22
N GLU A 8 17.46 -13.07 -1.54
CA GLU A 8 17.12 -14.16 -2.46
C GLU A 8 15.80 -14.84 -2.07
N GLY A 9 14.89 -14.97 -3.03
CA GLY A 9 13.55 -15.56 -2.83
C GLY A 9 12.47 -14.61 -2.32
N ILE A 10 12.77 -13.34 -2.04
CA ILE A 10 11.78 -12.32 -1.67
C ILE A 10 11.52 -11.39 -2.85
N ASP A 11 10.26 -11.29 -3.29
CA ASP A 11 9.87 -10.28 -4.26
C ASP A 11 10.00 -8.89 -3.65
N ALA A 12 10.70 -7.98 -4.34
CA ALA A 12 10.89 -6.60 -3.92
C ALA A 12 9.55 -5.87 -3.68
N LEU A 13 8.47 -6.29 -4.33
CA LEU A 13 7.12 -5.74 -4.12
C LEU A 13 6.54 -6.07 -2.74
N ASP A 14 7.02 -7.12 -2.09
CA ASP A 14 6.56 -7.60 -0.79
C ASP A 14 7.29 -6.96 0.38
N ILE A 15 8.42 -6.30 0.14
CA ILE A 15 9.20 -5.66 1.20
C ILE A 15 8.48 -4.40 1.68
N PRO A 16 8.03 -4.33 2.95
CA PRO A 16 7.26 -3.20 3.46
C PRO A 16 8.20 -2.05 3.82
N THR A 17 8.39 -1.13 2.88
CA THR A 17 9.32 0.00 3.00
C THR A 17 8.63 1.35 3.09
N MET A 18 7.34 1.44 2.72
CA MET A 18 6.63 2.71 2.63
C MET A 18 5.93 3.04 3.96
N SER A 19 6.20 4.20 4.53
CA SER A 19 5.36 4.78 5.59
C SER A 19 4.01 5.24 5.02
N GLU A 20 3.06 5.64 5.88
CA GLU A 20 1.77 6.23 5.43
C GLU A 20 1.99 7.44 4.48
N LYS A 21 2.97 8.30 4.79
CA LYS A 21 3.34 9.44 3.94
C LYS A 21 3.90 8.97 2.59
N ALA A 22 4.83 8.02 2.60
CA ALA A 22 5.42 7.49 1.37
C ALA A 22 4.38 6.75 0.51
N LEU A 23 3.42 6.08 1.14
CA LEU A 23 2.30 5.43 0.46
C LEU A 23 1.40 6.48 -0.22
N TYR A 24 1.09 7.58 0.45
CA TYR A 24 0.36 8.71 -0.15
C TYR A 24 1.10 9.29 -1.36
N GLU A 25 2.39 9.58 -1.21
CA GLU A 25 3.23 10.10 -2.30
C GLU A 25 3.34 9.10 -3.46
N TYR A 26 3.41 7.81 -3.16
CA TYR A 26 3.40 6.76 -4.16
C TYR A 26 2.09 6.75 -4.96
N PHE A 27 0.94 6.87 -4.30
CA PHE A 27 -0.35 6.95 -4.99
C PHE A 27 -0.49 8.23 -5.83
N ARG A 28 -0.19 9.40 -5.26
CA ARG A 28 -0.34 10.69 -5.94
C ARG A 28 0.67 10.89 -7.07
N ASN A 29 1.95 10.73 -6.77
CA ASN A 29 3.03 11.13 -7.67
C ASN A 29 3.56 9.93 -8.46
N GLY A 30 3.54 8.73 -7.87
CA GLY A 30 3.99 7.51 -8.53
C GLY A 30 2.96 6.92 -9.49
N LEU A 31 1.68 6.96 -9.12
CA LEU A 31 0.58 6.37 -9.91
C LEU A 31 -0.42 7.40 -10.47
N GLY A 32 -0.30 8.69 -10.12
CA GLY A 32 -1.19 9.74 -10.64
C GLY A 32 -2.61 9.72 -10.07
N LEU A 33 -2.84 9.05 -8.93
CA LEU A 33 -4.19 8.85 -8.38
C LEU A 33 -4.65 10.06 -7.57
N GLU A 34 -5.25 11.04 -8.25
CA GLU A 34 -5.59 12.30 -7.60
C GLU A 34 -6.69 12.22 -6.53
N TRP A 35 -7.55 11.21 -6.60
CA TRP A 35 -8.62 10.98 -5.63
C TRP A 35 -8.09 10.49 -4.27
N VAL A 36 -6.84 10.03 -4.19
CA VAL A 36 -6.26 9.57 -2.92
C VAL A 36 -5.91 10.77 -2.04
N THR A 37 -6.37 10.73 -0.80
CA THR A 37 -6.04 11.74 0.22
C THR A 37 -5.38 11.07 1.44
N PRO A 38 -4.58 11.82 2.25
CA PRO A 38 -4.00 11.26 3.47
C PRO A 38 -5.08 10.75 4.45
N ARG A 39 -6.23 11.43 4.48
CA ARG A 39 -7.37 11.01 5.30
C ARG A 39 -7.94 9.68 4.85
N LEU A 40 -8.13 9.50 3.54
CA LEU A 40 -8.62 8.23 2.98
C LEU A 40 -7.71 7.06 3.38
N ILE A 41 -6.40 7.24 3.29
CA ILE A 41 -5.43 6.21 3.71
C ILE A 41 -5.60 5.86 5.20
N ARG A 42 -5.71 6.86 6.09
CA ARG A 42 -5.94 6.63 7.53
C ARG A 42 -7.25 5.89 7.79
N ASP A 43 -8.32 6.30 7.14
CA ASP A 43 -9.64 5.70 7.29
C ASP A 43 -9.62 4.24 6.81
N SER A 44 -8.96 3.95 5.68
CA SER A 44 -8.78 2.58 5.17
C SER A 44 -7.90 1.70 6.06
N ILE A 45 -6.89 2.27 6.74
CA ILE A 45 -6.13 1.54 7.77
C ILE A 45 -7.04 1.22 8.97
N ALA A 46 -7.83 2.18 9.44
CA ALA A 46 -8.75 2.00 10.56
C ALA A 46 -9.83 0.94 10.26
N ARG A 47 -10.32 0.92 9.02
CA ARG A 47 -11.28 -0.07 8.50
C ARG A 47 -10.66 -1.43 8.14
N ARG A 48 -9.33 -1.56 8.23
CA ARG A 48 -8.56 -2.77 7.87
C ARG A 48 -8.62 -3.16 6.39
N GLU A 49 -9.02 -2.24 5.52
CA GLU A 49 -8.95 -2.37 4.06
C GLU A 49 -7.49 -2.36 3.62
N LEU A 50 -6.69 -1.45 4.21
CA LEU A 50 -5.27 -1.27 3.97
C LEU A 50 -4.49 -1.80 5.18
N ARG A 51 -3.69 -2.86 4.99
CA ARG A 51 -3.09 -3.66 6.06
C ARG A 51 -1.61 -3.33 6.25
N PRO A 52 -1.23 -2.56 7.29
CA PRO A 52 0.18 -2.27 7.56
C PRO A 52 0.91 -3.47 8.14
N ASN A 53 2.17 -3.61 7.75
CA ASN A 53 3.16 -4.35 8.51
C ASN A 53 3.64 -3.48 9.68
N ARG A 54 3.34 -3.91 10.92
CA ARG A 54 3.78 -3.21 12.12
C ARG A 54 5.23 -3.57 12.45
N LYS A 55 6.11 -2.57 12.52
CA LYS A 55 7.50 -2.72 12.97
C LYS A 55 7.76 -1.68 14.07
N GLY A 56 7.69 -2.12 15.33
CA GLY A 56 7.68 -1.22 16.48
C GLY A 56 6.48 -0.27 16.45
N SER A 57 6.72 1.04 16.56
CA SER A 57 5.69 2.08 16.47
C SER A 57 5.32 2.50 15.04
N ARG A 58 5.96 1.89 14.01
CA ARG A 58 5.78 2.30 12.61
C ARG A 58 4.84 1.36 11.87
N PHE A 59 4.00 1.94 11.02
CA PHE A 59 3.24 1.25 9.99
C PHE A 59 3.97 1.35 8.66
N LEU A 60 4.25 0.18 8.08
CA LEU A 60 4.94 0.05 6.81
C LEU A 60 4.10 -0.74 5.82
N PHE A 61 4.15 -0.33 4.56
CA PHE A 61 3.38 -0.90 3.47
C PHE A 61 4.32 -1.37 2.36
N SER A 62 4.00 -2.52 1.79
CA SER A 62 4.65 -3.03 0.59
C SER A 62 3.94 -2.49 -0.65
N LYS A 63 4.61 -2.53 -1.80
CA LYS A 63 3.96 -2.13 -3.07
C LYS A 63 2.82 -3.08 -3.42
N ARG A 64 2.97 -4.37 -3.12
CA ARG A 64 1.91 -5.36 -3.32
C ARG A 64 0.66 -5.02 -2.52
N GLU A 65 0.82 -4.61 -1.26
CA GLU A 65 -0.31 -4.23 -0.42
C GLU A 65 -1.02 -2.98 -0.96
N ALA A 66 -0.24 -1.98 -1.42
CA ALA A 66 -0.80 -0.80 -2.07
C ALA A 66 -1.62 -1.16 -3.32
N HIS A 67 -1.11 -2.06 -4.17
CA HIS A 67 -1.82 -2.52 -5.37
C HIS A 67 -3.04 -3.36 -5.03
N ARG A 68 -2.96 -4.26 -4.04
CA ARG A 68 -4.09 -5.05 -3.56
C ARG A 68 -5.25 -4.13 -3.18
N TRP A 69 -4.98 -3.11 -2.38
CA TRP A 69 -6.01 -2.17 -1.92
C TRP A 69 -6.68 -1.42 -3.09
N LEU A 70 -5.92 -1.05 -4.12
CA LEU A 70 -6.47 -0.41 -5.32
C LEU A 70 -7.38 -1.35 -6.12
N VAL A 71 -7.01 -2.63 -6.25
CA VAL A 71 -7.78 -3.62 -7.01
C VAL A 71 -9.07 -4.00 -6.28
N THR A 72 -9.03 -4.19 -4.96
CA THR A 72 -10.23 -4.55 -4.17
C THR A 72 -11.27 -3.43 -4.13
N SER A 73 -10.88 -2.18 -4.42
CA SER A 73 -11.81 -1.03 -4.47
C SER A 73 -12.64 -0.96 -5.77
N ALA A 74 -12.38 -1.84 -6.76
CA ALA A 74 -13.09 -1.86 -8.05
C ALA A 74 -14.15 -2.99 -8.16
N ASP A 75 -14.10 -4.00 -7.28
CA ASP A 75 -15.01 -5.16 -7.31
C ASP A 75 -16.16 -5.08 -6.27
N ASP A 76 -16.41 -3.92 -5.66
CA ASP A 76 -17.63 -3.67 -4.85
C ASP A 76 -18.89 -3.40 -5.74
N GLY A 77 -18.90 -3.98 -6.95
CA GLY A 77 -20.02 -3.98 -7.90
C GLY A 77 -20.28 -5.34 -8.54
N GLY A 78 -19.73 -6.42 -7.98
CA GLY A 78 -19.83 -7.78 -8.53
C GLY A 78 -20.45 -8.78 -7.56
N ASP A 79 -21.74 -8.99 -7.73
CA ASP A 79 -22.48 -10.20 -7.35
C ASP A 79 -22.80 -10.43 -5.86
N ALA A 80 -23.94 -9.86 -5.46
CA ALA A 80 -24.73 -10.35 -4.34
C ALA A 80 -26.13 -10.74 -4.84
N ALA A 81 -26.24 -12.02 -5.22
CA ALA A 81 -27.43 -12.87 -5.35
C ALA A 81 -28.45 -12.56 -6.47
#